data_AF-A0AAV8ZAG1-F1
#
_entry.id   AF-A0AAV8ZAG1-F1
#
_cell.length_a   1.000
_cell.length_b   1.000
_cell.length_c   1.000
_cell.angle_alpha   90.00
_cell.angle_beta   90.00
_cell.angle_gamma   90.00
#
_symmetry.space_group_name_H-M   'P 1'
#
loop_
_entity.id
_entity.type
_entity.pdbx_description
1 polymer ?
#
loop_
_entity_poly.entity_id
_entity_poly.type
_entity_poly.pdbx_seq_one_letter_code
_entity_poly.pdbx_strand_id
1 'polypeptide(L)'
;MSGASSCPRSRRRETLLESVRSPLFVVLKALYGLGKQDEAGKEPLYRLVAELYRDLPSLGYLILYFLKVQIRTENKREDHTKASALKIGVYKDFCQSIEKKIDICIFDDLYACHVSDTKLMMWIVPDLYRDFKQQTLNNAQILRVIISAIDSRQLQTLVGKVLQGHLVMFKPESLQPLLKTSLSWESIEQFFLWQLVNAHDISIDTVLPLVTELDYERHSEALTAVTLMLKQEKPNADYVKYLFSRDICDNGDLFVFTIIKYWCDEYIDKVAELISSLLSTR
;
A
#
# COMPACT_ATOMS: atom_id res chain seq x y z
N MET A 1 -11.20 -17.26 26.71
CA MET A 1 -10.02 -16.53 27.22
C MET A 1 -10.03 -15.16 26.59
N SER A 2 -10.20 -14.10 27.38
CA SER A 2 -10.41 -12.72 26.93
C SER A 2 -9.19 -12.22 26.16
N GLY A 3 -9.39 -11.88 24.88
CA GLY A 3 -8.36 -11.36 23.98
C GLY A 3 -7.87 -10.01 24.47
N ALA A 4 -6.70 -10.01 25.11
CA ALA A 4 -5.95 -8.80 25.33
C ALA A 4 -5.52 -8.27 23.95
N SER A 5 -6.05 -7.10 23.57
CA SER A 5 -5.59 -6.37 22.39
C SER A 5 -4.07 -6.23 22.44
N SER A 6 -3.37 -6.86 21.48
CA SER A 6 -1.91 -6.93 21.41
C SER A 6 -1.25 -5.55 21.33
N CYS A 7 -2.00 -4.53 20.88
CA CYS A 7 -1.56 -3.15 20.83
C CYS A 7 -1.99 -2.37 22.10
N PRO A 8 -1.05 -1.75 22.85
CA PRO A 8 -1.40 -0.99 24.04
C PRO A 8 -2.27 0.24 23.69
N ARG A 9 -3.32 0.47 24.49
CA ARG A 9 -4.28 1.59 24.32
C ARG A 9 -3.61 2.97 24.32
N SER A 10 -2.44 3.10 24.95
CA SER A 10 -1.59 4.28 24.86
C SER A 10 -0.25 3.92 24.23
N ARG A 11 0.20 4.70 23.25
CA ARG A 11 1.46 4.49 22.50
C ARG A 11 2.67 5.14 23.20
N ARG A 12 2.64 5.23 24.53
CA ARG A 12 3.76 5.75 25.31
C ARG A 12 4.90 4.73 25.33
N ARG A 13 6.13 5.21 25.48
CA ARG A 13 7.34 4.37 25.46
C ARG A 13 7.27 3.22 26.49
N GLU A 14 6.78 3.52 27.69
CA GLU A 14 6.67 2.57 28.80
C GLU A 14 5.65 1.46 28.52
N THR A 15 4.47 1.82 28.01
CA THR A 15 3.41 0.84 27.68
C THR A 15 3.77 -0.05 26.49
N LEU A 16 4.53 0.48 25.53
CA LEU A 16 5.08 -0.33 24.44
C LEU A 16 6.12 -1.33 24.96
N LEU A 17 7.02 -0.91 25.85
CA LEU A 17 8.00 -1.82 26.45
C LEU A 17 7.35 -2.91 27.31
N GLU A 18 6.29 -2.59 28.05
CA GLU A 18 5.53 -3.58 28.82
C GLU A 18 4.85 -4.61 27.92
N SER A 19 4.30 -4.19 26.78
CA SER A 19 3.65 -5.11 25.84
C SER A 19 4.58 -6.17 25.25
N VAL A 20 5.90 -5.89 25.22
CA VAL A 20 6.92 -6.83 24.72
C VAL A 20 7.65 -7.59 25.83
N ARG A 21 7.11 -7.63 27.06
CA ARG A 21 7.66 -8.44 28.17
C ARG A 21 7.16 -9.89 28.21
N SER A 22 6.22 -10.25 27.33
CA SER A 22 5.71 -11.63 27.25
C SER A 22 6.84 -12.62 26.93
N PRO A 23 6.81 -13.87 27.46
CA PRO A 23 7.81 -14.90 27.20
C PRO A 23 8.11 -15.13 25.71
N LEU A 24 7.11 -14.96 24.84
CA LEU A 24 7.27 -15.08 23.39
C LEU A 24 8.34 -14.11 22.85
N PHE A 25 8.35 -12.87 23.33
CA PHE A 25 9.28 -11.84 22.87
C PHE A 25 10.69 -12.02 23.42
N VAL A 26 10.91 -12.92 24.39
CA VAL A 26 12.26 -13.22 24.91
C VAL A 26 13.10 -13.89 23.82
N VAL A 27 12.51 -14.83 23.07
CA VAL A 27 13.18 -15.48 21.93
C VAL A 27 13.51 -14.46 20.85
N LEU A 28 12.57 -13.55 20.55
CA LEU A 28 12.77 -12.49 19.56
C LEU A 28 13.84 -11.47 20.00
N LYS A 29 13.93 -11.19 21.31
CA LYS A 29 14.98 -10.36 21.89
C LYS A 29 16.35 -11.03 21.80
N ALA A 30 16.42 -12.34 21.99
CA ALA A 30 17.65 -13.10 21.78
C ALA A 30 18.08 -13.03 20.31
N LEU A 31 17.16 -13.29 19.36
CA LEU A 31 17.43 -13.17 17.92
C LEU A 31 17.90 -11.76 17.53
N TYR A 32 17.29 -10.71 18.08
CA TYR A 32 17.68 -9.33 17.82
C TYR A 32 19.05 -8.95 18.42
N GLY A 33 19.35 -9.46 19.62
CA GLY A 33 20.59 -9.15 20.35
C GLY A 33 21.82 -9.93 19.87
N LEU A 34 21.61 -11.11 19.28
CA LEU A 34 22.65 -11.85 18.58
C LEU A 34 22.98 -11.07 17.29
N GLY A 35 24.02 -10.24 17.33
CA GLY A 35 24.45 -9.44 16.18
C GLY A 35 24.89 -10.31 14.98
N LYS A 36 25.41 -9.69 13.91
CA LYS A 36 25.90 -10.40 12.70
C LYS A 36 27.08 -11.37 12.93
N GLN A 37 27.61 -11.48 14.14
CA GLN A 37 28.82 -12.24 14.43
C GLN A 37 28.57 -13.65 14.99
N ASP A 38 27.35 -13.94 15.47
CA ASP A 38 26.99 -15.24 16.05
C ASP A 38 25.91 -15.95 15.23
N GLU A 39 26.23 -16.26 13.97
CA GLU A 39 25.31 -16.97 13.07
C GLU A 39 25.02 -18.40 13.55
N ALA A 40 25.98 -19.05 14.22
CA ALA A 40 25.80 -20.39 14.79
C ALA A 40 24.76 -20.41 15.92
N GLY A 41 24.72 -19.37 16.76
CA GLY A 41 23.72 -19.23 17.82
C GLY A 41 22.31 -18.86 17.33
N LYS A 42 22.19 -18.19 16.17
CA LYS A 42 20.90 -17.80 15.59
C LYS A 42 20.15 -18.94 14.94
N GLU A 43 20.87 -19.84 14.26
CA GLU A 43 20.27 -20.91 13.48
C GLU A 43 19.27 -21.77 14.28
N PRO A 44 19.59 -22.26 15.51
CA PRO A 44 18.63 -22.99 16.33
C PRO A 44 17.41 -22.15 16.74
N LEU A 45 17.60 -20.84 16.96
CA LEU A 45 16.51 -19.94 17.34
C LEU A 45 15.58 -19.66 16.16
N TYR A 46 16.10 -19.48 14.95
CA TYR A 46 15.27 -19.35 13.75
C TYR A 46 14.50 -20.64 13.46
N ARG A 47 15.12 -21.82 13.63
CA ARG A 47 14.39 -23.10 13.52
C ARG A 47 13.27 -23.21 14.54
N LEU A 48 13.51 -22.83 15.79
CA LEU A 48 12.47 -22.80 16.83
C LEU A 48 11.33 -21.86 16.43
N VAL A 49 11.65 -20.64 15.97
CA VAL A 49 10.64 -19.65 15.54
C VAL A 49 9.88 -20.14 14.30
N ALA A 50 10.55 -20.83 13.37
CA ALA A 50 9.93 -21.43 12.19
C ALA A 50 8.92 -22.53 12.56
N GLU A 51 9.28 -23.41 13.50
CA GLU A 51 8.35 -24.43 14.03
C GLU A 51 7.19 -23.79 14.78
N LEU A 52 7.44 -22.78 15.61
CA LEU A 52 6.39 -22.04 16.30
C LEU A 52 5.42 -21.34 15.33
N TYR A 53 5.90 -20.83 14.20
CA TYR A 53 5.06 -20.19 13.19
C TYR A 53 4.02 -21.14 12.57
N ARG A 54 4.33 -22.45 12.48
CA ARG A 54 3.38 -23.46 11.95
C ARG A 54 2.11 -23.55 12.78
N ASP A 55 2.24 -23.45 14.10
CA ASP A 55 1.13 -23.54 15.04
C ASP A 55 0.59 -22.16 15.46
N LEU A 56 1.39 -21.10 15.27
CA LEU A 56 1.06 -19.72 15.66
C LEU A 56 1.24 -18.75 14.48
N PRO A 57 0.25 -18.62 13.57
CA PRO A 57 0.30 -17.70 12.44
C PRO A 57 0.43 -16.22 12.83
N SER A 58 0.09 -15.86 14.08
CA SER A 58 0.28 -14.50 14.58
C SER A 58 1.74 -14.11 14.80
N LEU A 59 2.65 -15.10 14.82
CA LEU A 59 4.04 -14.87 15.16
C LEU A 59 4.74 -13.92 14.17
N GLY A 60 4.48 -14.03 12.86
CA GLY A 60 5.17 -13.19 11.88
C GLY A 60 4.85 -11.70 12.01
N TYR A 61 3.58 -11.32 12.18
CA TYR A 61 3.24 -9.91 12.47
C TYR A 61 3.68 -9.47 13.88
N LEU A 62 3.77 -10.38 14.85
CA LEU A 62 4.31 -10.08 16.18
C LEU A 62 5.82 -9.82 16.13
N ILE A 63 6.57 -10.48 15.23
CA ILE A 63 7.97 -10.17 14.95
C ILE A 63 8.08 -8.74 14.41
N LEU A 64 7.26 -8.38 13.41
CA LEU A 64 7.24 -7.02 12.85
C LEU A 64 6.90 -5.96 13.92
N TYR A 65 5.93 -6.27 14.78
CA TYR A 65 5.58 -5.43 15.93
C TYR A 65 6.74 -5.26 16.90
N PHE A 66 7.36 -6.36 17.31
CA PHE A 66 8.49 -6.37 18.24
C PHE A 66 9.65 -5.52 17.72
N LEU A 67 10.07 -5.75 16.48
CA LEU A 67 11.18 -5.03 15.86
C LEU A 67 10.90 -3.52 15.78
N LYS A 68 9.64 -3.14 15.52
CA LYS A 68 9.22 -1.74 15.54
C LYS A 68 9.28 -1.13 16.95
N VAL A 69 8.91 -1.87 17.98
CA VAL A 69 9.00 -1.43 19.38
C VAL A 69 10.47 -1.27 19.81
N GLN A 70 11.35 -2.21 19.47
CA GLN A 70 12.77 -2.15 19.83
C GLN A 70 13.43 -0.89 19.24
N ILE A 71 13.29 -0.65 17.93
CA ILE A 71 13.87 0.53 17.28
C ILE A 71 13.38 1.83 17.93
N ARG A 72 12.07 1.94 18.22
CA ARG A 72 11.51 3.16 18.84
C ARG A 72 12.00 3.41 20.26
N THR A 73 12.39 2.36 20.97
CA THR A 73 12.77 2.44 22.39
C THR A 73 14.29 2.54 22.54
N GLU A 74 15.07 1.95 21.65
CA GLU A 74 16.55 2.02 21.64
C GLU A 74 17.12 3.33 21.05
N ASN A 75 16.35 4.44 21.10
CA ASN A 75 16.71 5.81 20.72
C ASN A 75 17.95 6.42 21.46
N LYS A 76 18.87 5.62 22.00
CA LYS A 76 20.14 6.06 22.56
C LYS A 76 21.29 5.39 21.80
N ARG A 77 21.90 6.16 20.88
CA ARG A 77 23.29 6.07 20.36
C ARG A 77 23.55 5.41 19.01
N GLU A 78 22.61 4.71 18.38
CA GLU A 78 22.85 4.12 17.05
C GLU A 78 22.19 4.88 15.90
N ASP A 79 22.88 4.88 14.76
CA ASP A 79 22.43 5.44 13.49
C ASP A 79 21.12 4.74 13.06
N HIS A 80 20.04 5.52 12.88
CA HIS A 80 18.69 5.00 12.55
C HIS A 80 18.71 4.08 11.31
N THR A 81 19.67 4.29 10.41
CA THR A 81 19.92 3.46 9.23
C THR A 81 20.36 2.04 9.59
N LYS A 82 21.25 1.88 10.58
CA LYS A 82 21.75 0.57 11.04
C LYS A 82 20.67 -0.24 11.75
N ALA A 83 19.89 0.40 12.63
CA ALA A 83 18.79 -0.23 13.33
C ALA A 83 17.69 -0.72 12.36
N SER A 84 17.39 0.08 11.31
CA SER A 84 16.48 -0.30 10.24
C SER A 84 16.99 -1.50 9.44
N ALA A 85 18.30 -1.54 9.13
CA ALA A 85 18.91 -2.67 8.42
C ALA A 85 18.89 -3.96 9.25
N LEU A 86 19.08 -3.87 10.57
CA LEU A 86 18.98 -5.01 11.48
C LEU A 86 17.55 -5.56 11.52
N LYS A 87 16.53 -4.70 11.67
CA LYS A 87 15.12 -5.11 11.59
C LYS A 87 14.79 -5.84 10.29
N ILE A 88 15.25 -5.30 9.16
CA ILE A 88 15.03 -5.92 7.85
C ILE A 88 15.73 -7.29 7.81
N GLY A 89 16.96 -7.39 8.32
CA GLY A 89 17.72 -8.64 8.40
C GLY A 89 16.96 -9.71 9.17
N VAL A 90 16.55 -9.43 10.41
CA VAL A 90 15.88 -10.41 11.28
C VAL A 90 14.60 -10.98 10.65
N TYR A 91 13.77 -10.12 10.05
CA TYR A 91 12.55 -10.60 9.40
C TYR A 91 12.82 -11.36 8.10
N LYS A 92 13.86 -10.98 7.33
CA LYS A 92 14.27 -11.71 6.13
C LYS A 92 14.81 -13.11 6.47
N ASP A 93 15.65 -13.21 7.48
CA ASP A 93 16.20 -14.48 7.95
C ASP A 93 15.06 -15.38 8.47
N PHE A 94 14.08 -14.80 9.17
CA PHE A 94 12.86 -15.52 9.54
C PHE A 94 12.11 -16.06 8.31
N CYS A 95 11.87 -15.23 7.29
CA CYS A 95 11.22 -15.67 6.05
C CYS A 95 12.00 -16.81 5.35
N GLN A 96 13.34 -16.74 5.38
CA GLN A 96 14.20 -17.79 4.85
C GLN A 96 14.08 -19.10 5.66
N SER A 97 14.01 -19.01 6.98
CA SER A 97 13.89 -20.18 7.86
C SER A 97 12.58 -20.96 7.68
N ILE A 98 11.53 -20.30 7.19
CA ILE A 98 10.25 -20.94 6.82
C ILE A 98 10.13 -21.21 5.32
N GLU A 99 11.22 -21.03 4.56
CA GLU A 99 11.33 -21.29 3.12
C GLU A 99 10.27 -20.55 2.26
N LYS A 100 9.88 -19.34 2.67
CA LYS A 100 8.81 -18.58 2.02
C LYS A 100 9.31 -17.23 1.51
N LYS A 101 8.80 -16.82 0.34
CA LYS A 101 9.15 -15.51 -0.24
C LYS A 101 8.62 -14.39 0.65
N ILE A 102 9.41 -13.33 0.79
CA ILE A 102 9.14 -12.22 1.72
C ILE A 102 7.81 -11.53 1.42
N ASP A 103 7.47 -11.31 0.14
CA ASP A 103 6.21 -10.71 -0.28
C ASP A 103 4.99 -11.55 0.16
N ILE A 104 5.09 -12.88 0.08
CA ILE A 104 4.02 -13.77 0.52
C ILE A 104 3.96 -13.83 2.05
N CYS A 105 5.11 -13.82 2.76
CA CYS A 105 5.12 -13.71 4.22
C CYS A 105 4.46 -12.42 4.70
N ILE A 106 4.78 -11.29 4.07
CA ILE A 106 4.18 -10.00 4.39
C ILE A 106 2.67 -10.03 4.17
N PHE A 107 2.21 -10.62 3.07
CA PHE A 107 0.79 -10.78 2.79
C PHE A 107 0.09 -11.58 3.90
N ASP A 108 0.58 -12.78 4.22
CA ASP A 108 0.03 -13.65 5.26
C ASP A 108 0.00 -12.96 6.62
N ASP A 109 1.11 -12.30 6.97
CA ASP A 109 1.28 -11.63 8.26
C ASP A 109 0.34 -10.43 8.38
N LEU A 110 0.17 -9.63 7.33
CA LEU A 110 -0.82 -8.54 7.31
C LEU A 110 -2.25 -9.08 7.37
N TYR A 111 -2.51 -10.20 6.69
CA TYR A 111 -3.81 -10.85 6.71
C TYR A 111 -4.14 -11.32 8.15
N ALA A 112 -3.27 -12.10 8.77
CA ALA A 112 -3.42 -12.56 10.14
C ALA A 112 -3.49 -11.38 11.14
N CYS A 113 -2.74 -10.30 10.88
CA CYS A 113 -2.72 -9.12 11.73
C CYS A 113 -4.06 -8.39 11.71
N HIS A 114 -4.68 -8.15 10.56
CA HIS A 114 -5.94 -7.40 10.54
C HIS A 114 -7.11 -8.22 11.08
N VAL A 115 -7.12 -9.54 10.86
CA VAL A 115 -8.12 -10.44 11.46
C VAL A 115 -8.07 -10.36 12.99
N SER A 116 -6.89 -10.13 13.55
CA SER A 116 -6.68 -10.03 15.00
C SER A 116 -6.85 -8.60 15.55
N ASP A 117 -6.20 -7.62 14.93
CA ASP A 117 -6.14 -6.21 15.34
C ASP A 117 -5.76 -5.29 14.15
N THR A 118 -6.77 -4.75 13.47
CA THR A 118 -6.59 -3.76 12.39
C THR A 118 -5.82 -2.52 12.84
N LYS A 119 -5.91 -2.10 14.11
CA LYS A 119 -5.20 -0.90 14.60
C LYS A 119 -3.70 -1.17 14.69
N LEU A 120 -3.32 -2.39 15.04
CA LEU A 120 -1.93 -2.84 15.00
C LEU A 120 -1.41 -2.88 13.57
N MET A 121 -2.16 -3.47 12.63
CA MET A 121 -1.80 -3.48 11.20
C MET A 121 -1.53 -2.05 10.71
N MET A 122 -2.47 -1.13 10.94
CA MET A 122 -2.36 0.29 10.58
C MET A 122 -1.17 1.01 11.21
N TRP A 123 -0.70 0.52 12.35
CA TRP A 123 0.51 1.04 12.99
C TRP A 123 1.76 0.52 12.30
N ILE A 124 1.80 -0.75 11.88
CA ILE A 124 2.96 -1.40 11.25
C ILE A 124 3.14 -0.94 9.80
N VAL A 125 2.07 -0.84 9.02
CA VAL A 125 2.05 -0.57 7.56
C VAL A 125 3.06 0.49 7.09
N PRO A 126 3.16 1.70 7.68
CA PRO A 126 4.11 2.72 7.19
C PRO A 126 5.57 2.28 7.25
N ASP A 127 5.97 1.60 8.31
CA ASP A 127 7.35 1.12 8.43
C ASP A 127 7.59 -0.07 7.51
N LEU A 128 6.58 -0.91 7.31
CA LEU A 128 6.66 -2.03 6.39
C LEU A 128 6.91 -1.54 4.95
N TYR A 129 6.17 -0.53 4.49
CA TYR A 129 6.39 0.07 3.16
C TYR A 129 7.73 0.80 3.06
N ARG A 130 8.24 1.38 4.15
CA ARG A 130 9.57 1.99 4.16
C ARG A 130 10.69 0.95 4.05
N ASP A 131 10.56 -0.13 4.80
CA ASP A 131 11.63 -1.11 5.02
C ASP A 131 11.66 -2.20 3.93
N PHE A 132 10.52 -2.51 3.30
CA PHE A 132 10.34 -3.58 2.30
C PHE A 132 9.81 -3.08 0.95
N LYS A 133 10.25 -1.89 0.52
CA LYS A 133 9.81 -1.22 -0.73
C LYS A 133 9.78 -2.13 -1.96
N GLN A 134 10.80 -2.98 -2.10
CA GLN A 134 10.91 -3.89 -3.25
C GLN A 134 9.77 -4.92 -3.32
N GLN A 135 9.22 -5.30 -2.17
CA GLN A 135 8.16 -6.30 -2.05
C GLN A 135 6.77 -5.66 -1.98
N THR A 136 6.66 -4.43 -1.43
CA THR A 136 5.37 -3.80 -1.12
C THR A 136 4.90 -2.77 -2.14
N LEU A 137 5.80 -2.04 -2.82
CA LEU A 137 5.40 -0.98 -3.75
C LEU A 137 4.68 -1.56 -4.96
N ASN A 138 3.53 -0.98 -5.29
CA ASN A 138 2.63 -1.43 -6.36
C ASN A 138 2.19 -2.90 -6.25
N ASN A 139 2.40 -3.57 -5.11
CA ASN A 139 1.98 -4.94 -4.91
C ASN A 139 0.46 -5.00 -4.63
N ALA A 140 -0.28 -5.49 -5.62
CA ALA A 140 -1.74 -5.56 -5.59
C ALA A 140 -2.28 -6.38 -4.42
N GLN A 141 -1.66 -7.50 -4.09
CA GLN A 141 -2.14 -8.40 -3.03
C GLN A 141 -1.96 -7.77 -1.66
N ILE A 142 -0.78 -7.22 -1.39
CA ILE A 142 -0.47 -6.54 -0.12
C ILE A 142 -1.35 -5.31 0.06
N LEU A 143 -1.51 -4.50 -0.99
CA LEU A 143 -2.36 -3.31 -0.92
C LEU A 143 -3.82 -3.68 -0.68
N ARG A 144 -4.33 -4.68 -1.39
CA ARG A 144 -5.72 -5.13 -1.26
C ARG A 144 -6.02 -5.52 0.18
N VAL A 145 -5.18 -6.33 0.82
CA VAL A 145 -5.36 -6.71 2.24
C VAL A 145 -5.52 -5.49 3.14
N ILE A 146 -4.76 -4.42 2.90
CA ILE A 146 -4.82 -3.20 3.70
C ILE A 146 -6.14 -2.46 3.46
N ILE A 147 -6.51 -2.22 2.19
CA ILE A 147 -7.70 -1.43 1.85
C ILE A 147 -9.00 -2.19 2.17
N SER A 148 -9.02 -3.52 2.04
CA SER A 148 -10.18 -4.35 2.40
C SER A 148 -10.43 -4.39 3.91
N ALA A 149 -9.39 -4.17 4.72
CA ALA A 149 -9.47 -4.29 6.17
C ALA A 149 -9.75 -2.98 6.91
N ILE A 150 -9.70 -1.83 6.22
CA ILE A 150 -9.80 -0.51 6.85
C ILE A 150 -11.17 0.14 6.67
N ASP A 151 -11.48 1.08 7.56
CA ASP A 151 -12.61 2.02 7.40
C ASP A 151 -12.16 3.39 6.85
N SER A 152 -13.12 4.28 6.61
CA SER A 152 -12.86 5.63 6.09
C SER A 152 -11.99 6.50 7.03
N ARG A 153 -12.08 6.31 8.34
CA ARG A 153 -11.25 7.03 9.32
C ARG A 153 -9.79 6.58 9.26
N GLN A 154 -9.59 5.28 9.09
CA GLN A 154 -8.28 4.68 8.89
C GLN A 154 -7.70 5.06 7.54
N LEU A 155 -8.50 5.08 6.47
CA LEU A 155 -8.10 5.62 5.17
C LEU A 155 -7.61 7.06 5.31
N GLN A 156 -8.37 7.94 5.98
CA GLN A 156 -7.93 9.32 6.18
C GLN A 156 -6.61 9.41 6.94
N THR A 157 -6.37 8.48 7.87
CA THR A 157 -5.08 8.37 8.55
C THR A 157 -3.96 7.95 7.60
N LEU A 158 -4.21 7.02 6.66
CA LEU A 158 -3.24 6.64 5.63
C LEU A 158 -2.95 7.81 4.70
N VAL A 159 -3.98 8.47 4.17
CA VAL A 159 -3.85 9.67 3.33
C VAL A 159 -3.02 10.73 4.04
N GLY A 160 -3.31 11.02 5.32
CA GLY A 160 -2.51 11.96 6.10
C GLY A 160 -1.04 11.56 6.23
N LYS A 161 -0.73 10.26 6.36
CA LYS A 161 0.67 9.77 6.37
C LYS A 161 1.34 9.88 5.01
N VAL A 162 0.61 9.68 3.92
CA VAL A 162 1.11 9.87 2.55
C VAL A 162 1.48 11.34 2.35
N LEU A 163 0.56 12.26 2.63
CA LEU A 163 0.77 13.70 2.47
C LEU A 163 1.90 14.25 3.36
N GLN A 164 2.17 13.61 4.50
CA GLN A 164 3.32 13.94 5.36
C GLN A 164 4.65 13.34 4.88
N GLY A 165 4.66 12.53 3.81
CA GLY A 165 5.84 11.80 3.34
C GLY A 165 6.23 10.60 4.22
N HIS A 166 5.38 10.20 5.17
CA HIS A 166 5.63 9.07 6.07
C HIS A 166 5.22 7.71 5.51
N LEU A 167 4.50 7.70 4.38
CA LEU A 167 4.03 6.49 3.70
C LEU A 167 4.11 6.70 2.20
N VAL A 168 4.78 5.79 1.49
CA VAL A 168 4.80 5.74 0.02
C VAL A 168 4.37 4.35 -0.38
N MET A 169 3.22 4.24 -1.05
CA MET A 169 2.63 2.97 -1.49
C MET A 169 2.81 2.72 -2.98
N PHE A 170 2.96 3.79 -3.76
CA PHE A 170 3.01 3.71 -5.21
C PHE A 170 4.34 4.16 -5.78
N LYS A 171 4.68 3.57 -6.92
CA LYS A 171 5.75 4.01 -7.80
C LYS A 171 5.14 4.33 -9.18
N PRO A 172 5.10 5.60 -9.64
CA PRO A 172 4.35 5.99 -10.84
C PRO A 172 4.72 5.17 -12.08
N GLU A 173 6.00 4.86 -12.29
CA GLU A 173 6.50 4.22 -13.51
C GLU A 173 5.99 2.78 -13.70
N SER A 174 5.49 2.13 -12.65
CA SER A 174 4.96 0.76 -12.71
C SER A 174 3.58 0.62 -12.07
N LEU A 175 2.81 1.70 -12.06
CA LEU A 175 1.48 1.72 -11.45
C LEU A 175 0.39 1.05 -12.30
N GLN A 176 0.54 1.08 -13.63
CA GLN A 176 -0.46 0.57 -14.58
C GLN A 176 -0.95 -0.86 -14.30
N PRO A 177 -0.07 -1.87 -14.06
CA PRO A 177 -0.52 -3.23 -13.75
C PRO A 177 -1.39 -3.32 -12.49
N LEU A 178 -1.10 -2.48 -11.49
CA LEU A 178 -1.89 -2.42 -10.26
C LEU A 178 -3.29 -1.88 -10.55
N LEU A 179 -3.40 -0.77 -11.29
CA LEU A 179 -4.69 -0.18 -11.63
C LEU A 179 -5.56 -1.14 -12.42
N LYS A 180 -4.99 -1.84 -13.41
CA LYS A 180 -5.71 -2.87 -14.17
C LYS A 180 -6.21 -4.01 -13.29
N THR A 181 -5.36 -4.49 -12.38
CA THR A 181 -5.76 -5.53 -11.42
C THR A 181 -6.90 -5.05 -10.52
N SER A 182 -6.86 -3.77 -10.11
CA SER A 182 -7.86 -3.18 -9.22
C SER A 182 -9.25 -3.01 -9.82
N LEU A 183 -9.39 -3.05 -11.14
CA LEU A 183 -10.70 -2.99 -11.80
C LEU A 183 -11.61 -4.17 -11.44
N SER A 184 -11.03 -5.27 -10.95
CA SER A 184 -11.74 -6.46 -10.47
C SER A 184 -12.07 -6.43 -8.97
N TRP A 185 -11.66 -5.38 -8.27
CA TRP A 185 -11.87 -5.24 -6.83
C TRP A 185 -13.27 -4.70 -6.50
N GLU A 186 -13.68 -4.84 -5.25
CA GLU A 186 -14.97 -4.33 -4.80
C GLU A 186 -15.01 -2.80 -4.85
N SER A 187 -16.21 -2.22 -4.99
CA SER A 187 -16.39 -0.78 -5.14
C SER A 187 -15.66 0.04 -4.08
N ILE A 188 -15.78 -0.35 -2.80
CA ILE A 188 -15.13 0.37 -1.70
C ILE A 188 -13.60 0.28 -1.75
N GLU A 189 -13.07 -0.88 -2.16
CA GLU A 189 -11.63 -1.10 -2.34
C GLU A 189 -11.11 -0.18 -3.45
N GLN A 190 -11.81 -0.09 -4.58
CA GLN A 190 -11.46 0.81 -5.67
C GLN A 190 -11.51 2.29 -5.24
N PHE A 191 -12.57 2.71 -4.52
CA PHE A 191 -12.66 4.07 -3.99
C PHE A 191 -11.47 4.41 -3.10
N PHE A 192 -11.10 3.51 -2.18
CA PHE A 192 -9.98 3.71 -1.26
C PHE A 192 -8.65 3.76 -2.00
N LEU A 193 -8.45 2.89 -3.00
CA LEU A 193 -7.29 2.94 -3.87
C LEU A 193 -7.15 4.31 -4.54
N TRP A 194 -8.22 4.81 -5.17
CA TRP A 194 -8.17 6.09 -5.87
C TRP A 194 -7.92 7.28 -4.95
N GLN A 195 -8.43 7.26 -3.71
CA GLN A 195 -8.08 8.28 -2.72
C GLN A 195 -6.58 8.25 -2.37
N LEU A 196 -6.00 7.06 -2.25
CA LEU A 196 -4.57 6.91 -2.00
C LEU A 196 -3.74 7.33 -3.22
N VAL A 197 -4.18 6.99 -4.44
CA VAL A 197 -3.50 7.40 -5.69
C VAL A 197 -3.44 8.92 -5.79
N ASN A 198 -4.59 9.59 -5.56
CA ASN A 198 -4.66 11.05 -5.54
C ASN A 198 -3.76 11.65 -4.45
N ALA A 199 -3.69 11.04 -3.26
CA ALA A 199 -2.83 11.53 -2.18
C ALA A 199 -1.32 11.44 -2.49
N HIS A 200 -0.90 10.63 -3.46
CA HIS A 200 0.50 10.54 -3.90
C HIS A 200 0.83 11.52 -5.03
N ASP A 201 -0.09 12.43 -5.39
CA ASP A 201 0.06 13.39 -6.49
C ASP A 201 0.48 12.71 -7.81
N ILE A 202 -0.11 11.53 -8.09
CA ILE A 202 0.14 10.79 -9.33
C ILE A 202 -0.48 11.56 -10.49
N SER A 203 0.35 11.95 -11.48
CA SER A 203 -0.12 12.63 -12.69
C SER A 203 -1.14 11.78 -13.44
N ILE A 204 -2.15 12.45 -14.01
CA ILE A 204 -3.13 11.84 -14.92
C ILE A 204 -2.45 11.14 -16.09
N ASP A 205 -1.27 11.60 -16.54
CA ASP A 205 -0.53 10.99 -17.66
C ASP A 205 -0.17 9.53 -17.37
N THR A 206 0.09 9.23 -16.09
CA THR A 206 0.40 7.85 -15.65
C THR A 206 -0.83 6.95 -15.71
N VAL A 207 -2.02 7.51 -15.53
CA VAL A 207 -3.30 6.79 -15.49
C VAL A 207 -3.96 6.73 -16.86
N LEU A 208 -3.71 7.72 -17.72
CA LEU A 208 -4.37 7.91 -19.01
C LEU A 208 -4.39 6.66 -19.92
N PRO A 209 -3.33 5.83 -20.00
CA PRO A 209 -3.39 4.58 -20.76
C PRO A 209 -4.48 3.60 -20.31
N LEU A 210 -4.92 3.67 -19.05
CA LEU A 210 -6.01 2.84 -18.53
C LEU A 210 -7.35 3.21 -19.17
N VAL A 211 -7.52 4.46 -19.59
CA VAL A 211 -8.79 5.00 -20.09
C VAL A 211 -9.34 4.21 -21.26
N THR A 212 -8.49 3.70 -22.15
CA THR A 212 -8.92 2.89 -23.30
C THR A 212 -9.44 1.50 -22.91
N GLU A 213 -9.17 1.04 -21.69
CA GLU A 213 -9.59 -0.27 -21.17
C GLU A 213 -10.81 -0.18 -20.24
N LEU A 214 -11.26 1.03 -19.91
CA LEU A 214 -12.36 1.25 -18.97
C LEU A 214 -13.74 1.15 -19.66
N ASP A 215 -14.41 0.02 -19.46
CA ASP A 215 -15.85 -0.13 -19.71
C ASP A 215 -16.73 0.79 -18.84
N TYR A 216 -17.72 1.45 -19.46
CA TYR A 216 -18.61 2.43 -18.82
C TYR A 216 -19.48 1.87 -17.70
N GLU A 217 -20.02 0.67 -17.89
CA GLU A 217 -20.96 0.03 -16.96
C GLU A 217 -20.23 -0.73 -15.84
N ARG A 218 -19.04 -1.25 -16.12
CA ARG A 218 -18.29 -2.12 -15.19
C ARG A 218 -17.28 -1.41 -14.33
N HIS A 219 -16.79 -0.24 -14.73
CA HIS A 219 -15.68 0.44 -14.05
C HIS A 219 -16.05 1.84 -13.57
N SER A 220 -17.23 1.96 -12.96
CA SER A 220 -17.81 3.23 -12.52
C SER A 220 -16.90 4.02 -11.56
N GLU A 221 -16.19 3.32 -10.67
CA GLU A 221 -15.30 3.88 -9.66
C GLU A 221 -14.06 4.49 -10.28
N ALA A 222 -13.41 3.74 -11.19
CA ALA A 222 -12.25 4.19 -11.94
C ALA A 222 -12.60 5.36 -12.88
N LEU A 223 -13.73 5.28 -13.59
CA LEU A 223 -14.20 6.36 -14.45
C LEU A 223 -14.50 7.63 -13.66
N THR A 224 -15.13 7.51 -12.50
CA THR A 224 -15.38 8.65 -11.60
C THR A 224 -14.07 9.28 -11.14
N ALA A 225 -13.11 8.47 -10.70
CA ALA A 225 -11.81 8.97 -10.26
C ALA A 225 -11.05 9.68 -11.38
N VAL A 226 -10.95 9.06 -12.55
CA VAL A 226 -10.31 9.65 -13.74
C VAL A 226 -11.03 10.93 -14.17
N THR A 227 -12.36 10.97 -14.11
CA THR A 227 -13.15 12.18 -14.42
C THR A 227 -12.72 13.34 -13.53
N LEU A 228 -12.61 13.10 -12.21
CA LEU A 228 -12.23 14.11 -11.24
C LEU A 228 -10.76 14.55 -11.37
N MET A 229 -9.87 13.67 -11.85
CA MET A 229 -8.49 14.02 -12.19
C MET A 229 -8.45 14.89 -13.46
N LEU A 230 -9.10 14.48 -14.56
CA LEU A 230 -9.16 15.24 -15.81
C LEU A 230 -9.79 16.62 -15.65
N LYS A 231 -10.76 16.75 -14.73
CA LYS A 231 -11.37 18.04 -14.38
C LYS A 231 -10.35 19.09 -13.92
N GLN A 232 -9.24 18.66 -13.31
CA GLN A 232 -8.20 19.54 -12.78
C GLN A 232 -7.17 19.94 -13.84
N GLU A 233 -7.23 19.32 -15.00
CA GLU A 233 -6.22 19.43 -16.05
C GLU A 233 -6.71 20.28 -17.22
N LYS A 234 -5.75 20.90 -17.91
CA LYS A 234 -6.04 21.62 -19.17
C LYS A 234 -6.07 20.62 -20.32
N PRO A 235 -7.02 20.73 -21.27
CA PRO A 235 -7.07 19.83 -22.42
C PRO A 235 -5.78 19.92 -23.23
N ASN A 236 -5.27 18.77 -23.67
CA ASN A 236 -4.12 18.65 -24.55
C ASN A 236 -4.35 17.54 -25.60
N ALA A 237 -3.45 17.44 -26.58
CA ALA A 237 -3.62 16.51 -27.70
C ALA A 237 -3.64 15.04 -27.25
N ASP A 238 -2.81 14.67 -26.28
CA ASP A 238 -2.77 13.30 -25.76
C ASP A 238 -4.07 12.95 -25.04
N TYR A 239 -4.59 13.84 -24.20
CA TYR A 239 -5.83 13.59 -23.45
C TYR A 239 -7.00 13.39 -24.38
N VAL A 240 -7.16 14.28 -25.37
CA VAL A 240 -8.21 14.15 -26.39
C VAL A 240 -8.01 12.85 -27.18
N LYS A 241 -6.79 12.53 -27.61
CA LYS A 241 -6.51 11.28 -28.32
C LYS A 241 -6.92 10.05 -27.52
N TYR A 242 -6.55 9.94 -26.24
CA TYR A 242 -6.91 8.80 -25.40
C TYR A 242 -8.41 8.71 -25.14
N LEU A 243 -9.08 9.84 -24.88
CA LEU A 243 -10.55 9.88 -24.70
C LEU A 243 -11.29 9.38 -25.94
N PHE A 244 -10.87 9.82 -27.13
CA PHE A 244 -11.48 9.42 -28.41
C PHE A 244 -11.01 8.05 -28.93
N SER A 245 -10.05 7.42 -28.26
CA SER A 245 -9.57 6.05 -28.58
C SER A 245 -10.29 4.97 -27.77
N ARG A 246 -11.28 5.34 -26.93
CA ARG A 246 -12.14 4.41 -26.22
C ARG A 246 -13.15 3.76 -27.16
N ASP A 247 -13.52 2.53 -26.88
CA ASP A 247 -14.63 1.86 -27.55
C ASP A 247 -15.95 2.55 -27.20
N ILE A 248 -16.82 2.70 -28.20
CA ILE A 248 -18.15 3.31 -28.02
C ILE A 248 -19.07 2.24 -27.43
N CYS A 249 -19.69 2.54 -26.29
CA CYS A 249 -20.67 1.64 -25.69
C CYS A 249 -22.07 1.91 -26.28
N ASP A 250 -22.77 0.84 -26.67
CA ASP A 250 -24.09 0.92 -27.33
C ASP A 250 -25.19 1.56 -26.46
N ASN A 251 -25.03 1.51 -25.12
CA ASN A 251 -26.02 2.01 -24.16
C ASN A 251 -25.82 3.48 -23.75
N GLY A 252 -24.90 4.20 -24.39
CA GLY A 252 -24.63 5.62 -24.11
C GLY A 252 -23.54 5.82 -23.06
N ASP A 253 -22.29 5.88 -23.50
CA ASP A 253 -21.15 6.32 -22.68
C ASP A 253 -21.14 7.86 -22.59
N LEU A 254 -21.44 8.41 -21.40
CA LEU A 254 -21.42 9.86 -21.15
C LEU A 254 -20.06 10.38 -20.70
N PHE A 255 -19.06 9.54 -20.46
CA PHE A 255 -17.78 9.93 -19.88
C PHE A 255 -17.03 10.94 -20.77
N VAL A 256 -16.81 10.60 -22.04
CA VAL A 256 -16.11 11.46 -23.00
C VAL A 256 -16.86 12.77 -23.19
N PHE A 257 -18.19 12.68 -23.39
CA PHE A 257 -19.04 13.87 -23.54
C PHE A 257 -18.95 14.80 -22.33
N THR A 258 -19.00 14.25 -21.12
CA THR A 258 -18.95 15.03 -19.86
C THR A 258 -17.63 15.80 -19.74
N ILE A 259 -16.50 15.15 -20.01
CA ILE A 259 -15.18 15.79 -19.94
C ILE A 259 -15.02 16.86 -21.02
N ILE A 260 -15.36 16.54 -22.27
CA ILE A 260 -15.25 17.51 -23.37
C ILE A 260 -16.15 18.71 -23.12
N LYS A 261 -17.40 18.49 -22.70
CA LYS A 261 -18.32 19.57 -22.34
C LYS A 261 -17.76 20.43 -21.21
N TYR A 262 -17.24 19.83 -20.14
CA TYR A 262 -16.64 20.56 -19.03
C TYR A 262 -15.46 21.43 -19.49
N TRP A 263 -14.58 20.90 -20.34
CA TRP A 263 -13.48 21.70 -20.88
C TRP A 263 -13.94 22.78 -21.86
N CYS A 264 -15.04 22.60 -22.60
CA CYS A 264 -15.58 23.63 -23.47
C CYS A 264 -16.04 24.88 -22.70
N ASP A 265 -16.43 24.77 -21.43
CA ASP A 265 -16.87 25.94 -20.67
C ASP A 265 -15.74 26.97 -20.45
N GLU A 266 -14.48 26.52 -20.39
CA GLU A 266 -13.31 27.39 -20.15
C GLU A 266 -12.31 27.42 -21.32
N TYR A 267 -12.23 26.34 -22.11
CA TYR A 267 -11.20 26.09 -23.12
C TYR A 267 -11.77 25.78 -24.51
N ILE A 268 -12.94 26.33 -24.88
CA ILE A 268 -13.65 26.03 -26.14
C ILE A 268 -12.76 26.09 -27.39
N ASP A 269 -12.01 27.17 -27.57
CA ASP A 269 -11.17 27.36 -28.77
C ASP A 269 -10.07 26.31 -28.85
N LYS A 270 -9.44 26.01 -27.71
CA LYS A 270 -8.39 24.99 -27.61
C LYS A 270 -8.95 23.59 -27.86
N VAL A 271 -10.10 23.26 -27.31
CA VAL A 271 -10.76 21.96 -27.53
C VAL A 271 -11.12 21.81 -29.02
N ALA A 272 -11.68 22.86 -29.63
CA ALA A 272 -12.00 22.87 -31.06
C ALA A 272 -10.76 22.66 -31.94
N GLU A 273 -9.66 23.35 -31.63
CA GLU A 273 -8.36 23.18 -32.30
C GLU A 273 -7.84 21.74 -32.19
N LEU A 274 -7.83 21.19 -30.97
CA LEU A 274 -7.34 19.83 -30.71
C LEU A 274 -8.17 18.77 -31.45
N ILE A 275 -9.49 18.89 -31.44
CA ILE A 275 -10.39 17.97 -32.17
C ILE A 275 -10.21 18.13 -33.68
N SER A 276 -10.14 19.38 -34.18
CA SER A 276 -9.89 19.64 -35.60
C SER A 276 -8.56 19.04 -36.05
N SER A 277 -7.51 19.17 -35.25
CA SER A 277 -6.20 18.57 -35.52
C SER A 277 -6.28 17.05 -35.56
N LEU A 278 -7.01 16.42 -34.63
CA LEU A 278 -7.19 14.97 -34.56
C LEU A 278 -7.95 14.43 -35.78
N LEU A 279 -8.96 15.15 -36.25
CA LEU A 279 -9.72 14.79 -37.46
C LEU A 279 -8.90 14.99 -38.74
N SER A 280 -8.00 15.97 -38.77
CA SER A 280 -7.15 16.27 -39.93
C SER A 280 -5.98 15.29 -40.10
N THR A 281 -5.66 14.50 -39.05
CA THR A 281 -4.61 13.46 -39.08
C THR A 281 -5.15 12.06 -39.41
N ARG A 282 -6.46 11.93 -39.64
CA ARG A 282 -7.10 10.72 -40.18
C ARG A 282 -7.22 10.82 -41.70
#